data_AF-A0A6J4X0C4-F1
#
_entry.id   AF-A0A6J4X0C4-F1
#
_cell.length_a   1.000
_cell.length_b   1.000
_cell.length_c   1.000
_cell.angle_alpha   90.00
_cell.angle_beta   90.00
_cell.angle_gamma   90.00
#
_symmetry.space_group_name_H-M   'P 1'
#
loop_
_entity.id
_entity.type
_entity.pdbx_description
1 polymer ?
#
loop_
_entity_poly.entity_id
_entity_poly.type
_entity_poly.pdbx_seq_one_letter_code
_entity_poly.pdbx_strand_id
1 'polypeptide(L)'
;MSPPSPAHPPSFPSVPPEFWEGTTEPTAERQFLEDVRQWRTAMIGWLELGEAVHQMPPKLVECLLWILRADVPSQLFLELDVYSVHPFPHDLIASGESVDQAAIMSILVWRAAAVDFFSDVWDVIGEPVFTLQETRLAKEPFMPANYAFELACPICLRPRPTPGDIETPMCVDCPILQSLGALGGLEPGNLGSRLDL
;
A
#
# COMPACT_ATOMS: atom_id res chain seq x y z
N MET A 1 20.12 -26.19 -17.32
CA MET A 1 19.95 -24.72 -17.28
C MET A 1 18.75 -24.46 -16.42
N SER A 2 18.90 -23.84 -15.25
CA SER A 2 17.75 -23.43 -14.46
C SER A 2 17.01 -22.33 -15.22
N PRO A 3 15.67 -22.30 -15.22
CA PRO A 3 14.94 -21.15 -15.72
C PRO A 3 15.42 -19.90 -14.97
N PRO A 4 15.46 -18.72 -15.62
CA PRO A 4 15.71 -17.48 -14.90
C PRO A 4 14.69 -17.37 -13.77
N SER A 5 15.14 -17.01 -12.56
CA SER A 5 14.21 -16.67 -11.47
C SER A 5 13.24 -15.60 -11.99
N PRO A 6 11.93 -15.74 -11.73
CA PRO A 6 10.98 -14.68 -12.06
C PRO A 6 11.45 -13.39 -11.39
N ALA A 7 11.35 -12.25 -12.09
CA ALA A 7 11.73 -10.99 -11.45
C ALA A 7 10.78 -10.74 -10.28
N HIS A 8 11.36 -10.39 -9.14
CA HIS A 8 10.60 -10.02 -7.96
C HIS A 8 9.81 -8.74 -8.24
N PRO A 9 8.59 -8.58 -7.65
CA PRO A 9 7.85 -7.34 -7.81
C PRO A 9 8.64 -6.17 -7.22
N PRO A 10 8.56 -4.97 -7.82
CA PRO A 10 9.23 -3.79 -7.29
C PRO A 10 8.60 -3.39 -5.94
N SER A 11 9.45 -3.16 -4.94
CA SER A 11 9.03 -2.70 -3.61
C SER A 11 8.75 -1.19 -3.59
N PHE A 12 7.78 -0.79 -2.76
CA PHE A 12 7.43 0.63 -2.59
C PHE A 12 8.63 1.43 -2.06
N PRO A 13 8.82 2.69 -2.47
CA PRO A 13 9.93 3.51 -1.97
C PRO A 13 9.85 3.75 -0.45
N SER A 14 11.00 3.81 0.22
CA SER A 14 11.07 4.20 1.63
C SER A 14 10.77 5.69 1.78
N VAL A 15 10.00 6.05 2.80
CA VAL A 15 9.75 7.46 3.15
C VAL A 15 11.00 8.01 3.84
N PRO A 16 11.49 9.22 3.48
CA PRO A 16 12.58 9.86 4.21
C PRO A 16 12.26 9.95 5.71
N PRO A 17 13.13 9.52 6.62
CA PRO A 17 12.87 9.55 8.07
C PRO A 17 12.46 10.92 8.59
N GLU A 18 13.09 11.98 8.06
CA GLU A 18 12.89 13.39 8.40
C GLU A 18 11.48 13.90 8.05
N PHE A 19 10.75 13.18 7.19
CA PHE A 19 9.42 13.59 6.73
C PHE A 19 8.44 13.66 7.88
N TRP A 20 8.57 12.71 8.80
CA TRP A 20 7.72 12.62 9.97
C TRP A 20 8.01 13.69 11.02
N GLU A 21 9.18 14.31 10.95
CA GLU A 21 9.62 15.41 11.81
C GLU A 21 9.31 16.78 11.17
N GLY A 22 8.85 16.81 9.91
CA GLY A 22 8.65 18.04 9.16
C GLY A 22 9.95 18.75 8.79
N THR A 23 11.08 18.02 8.76
CA THR A 23 12.43 18.54 8.54
C THR A 23 13.04 18.09 7.20
N THR A 24 12.29 17.37 6.36
CA THR A 24 12.78 16.92 5.05
C THR A 24 13.10 18.09 4.13
N GLU A 25 14.26 18.02 3.50
CA GLU A 25 14.64 18.95 2.44
C GLU A 25 13.74 18.79 1.20
N PRO A 26 13.32 19.87 0.52
CA PRO A 26 12.45 19.80 -0.67
C PRO A 26 13.03 18.93 -1.80
N THR A 27 14.35 18.78 -1.88
CA THR A 27 15.01 17.89 -2.85
C THR A 27 14.77 16.42 -2.54
N ALA A 28 14.75 16.03 -1.26
CA ALA A 28 14.47 14.65 -0.84
C ALA A 28 12.98 14.32 -1.01
N GLU A 29 12.08 15.25 -0.71
CA GLU A 29 10.65 15.11 -0.99
C GLU A 29 10.39 14.93 -2.50
N ARG A 30 11.06 15.72 -3.36
CA ARG A 30 10.98 15.57 -4.82
C ARG A 30 11.51 14.21 -5.29
N GLN A 31 12.63 13.76 -4.73
CA GLN A 31 13.20 12.47 -5.06
C GLN A 31 12.25 11.33 -4.70
N PHE A 32 11.63 11.39 -3.51
CA PHE A 32 10.64 10.40 -3.11
C PHE A 32 9.45 10.31 -4.08
N LEU A 33 8.90 11.46 -4.52
CA LEU A 33 7.81 11.47 -5.51
C LEU A 33 8.24 10.87 -6.86
N GLU A 34 9.47 11.16 -7.28
CA GLU A 34 10.05 10.55 -8.49
C GLU A 34 10.22 9.03 -8.33
N ASP A 35 10.69 8.56 -7.18
CA ASP A 35 10.83 7.14 -6.88
C ASP A 35 9.46 6.44 -6.89
N VAL A 36 8.41 7.07 -6.36
CA VAL A 36 7.04 6.55 -6.40
C VAL A 36 6.54 6.44 -7.85
N ARG A 37 6.84 7.43 -8.70
CA ARG A 37 6.49 7.41 -10.13
C ARG A 37 7.18 6.26 -10.87
N GLN A 38 8.47 6.06 -10.61
CA GLN A 38 9.26 4.98 -11.20
C GLN A 38 8.77 3.62 -10.70
N TRP A 39 8.56 3.46 -9.39
CA TRP A 39 8.00 2.26 -8.79
C TRP A 39 6.67 1.88 -9.43
N ARG A 40 5.73 2.83 -9.53
CA ARG A 40 4.42 2.58 -10.13
C ARG A 40 4.54 2.10 -11.57
N THR A 41 5.40 2.75 -12.36
CA THR A 41 5.63 2.37 -13.76
C THR A 41 6.20 0.95 -13.86
N ALA A 42 7.19 0.62 -13.03
CA ALA A 42 7.77 -0.71 -12.96
C ALA A 42 6.75 -1.78 -12.51
N MET A 43 5.90 -1.45 -11.52
CA MET A 43 4.89 -2.37 -10.99
C MET A 43 3.83 -2.70 -12.05
N ILE A 44 3.35 -1.69 -12.77
CA ILE A 44 2.42 -1.89 -13.90
C ILE A 44 3.08 -2.76 -14.97
N GLY A 45 4.33 -2.47 -15.34
CA GLY A 45 5.09 -3.27 -16.30
C GLY A 45 5.22 -4.73 -15.85
N TRP A 46 5.53 -4.99 -14.58
CA TRP A 46 5.63 -6.33 -14.02
C TRP A 46 4.29 -7.10 -14.05
N LEU A 47 3.18 -6.41 -13.77
CA LEU A 47 1.82 -7.00 -13.84
C LEU A 47 1.41 -7.34 -15.28
N GLU A 48 1.74 -6.49 -16.26
CA GLU A 48 1.32 -6.67 -17.65
C GLU A 48 2.21 -7.59 -18.47
N LEU A 49 3.52 -7.59 -18.22
CA LEU A 49 4.49 -8.37 -19.00
C LEU A 49 4.46 -9.86 -18.65
N GLY A 50 3.51 -10.30 -17.83
CA GLY A 50 3.17 -11.71 -17.63
C GLY A 50 3.97 -12.42 -16.53
N GLU A 51 4.98 -11.79 -15.94
CA GLU A 51 5.76 -12.39 -14.85
C GLU A 51 4.94 -12.58 -13.56
N ALA A 52 3.97 -11.68 -13.34
CA ALA A 52 2.99 -11.79 -12.26
C ALA A 52 1.93 -12.87 -12.51
N VAL A 53 1.60 -13.16 -13.77
CA VAL A 53 0.49 -14.07 -14.16
C VAL A 53 0.77 -15.52 -13.75
N HIS A 54 2.04 -15.88 -13.55
CA HIS A 54 2.42 -17.20 -13.02
C HIS A 54 2.35 -17.29 -11.49
N GLN A 55 2.17 -16.17 -10.79
CA GLN A 55 2.23 -16.09 -9.33
C GLN A 55 0.91 -15.62 -8.71
N MET A 56 0.07 -14.92 -9.48
CA MET A 56 -1.17 -14.31 -9.02
C MET A 56 -2.35 -14.68 -9.93
N PRO A 57 -3.56 -14.90 -9.37
CA PRO A 57 -4.76 -15.10 -10.17
C PRO A 57 -5.08 -13.87 -11.03
N PRO A 58 -5.69 -14.04 -12.22
CA PRO A 58 -6.05 -12.92 -13.10
C PRO A 58 -6.89 -11.84 -12.43
N LYS A 59 -7.86 -12.22 -11.58
CA LYS A 59 -8.69 -11.25 -10.82
C LYS A 59 -7.86 -10.38 -9.88
N LEU A 60 -6.81 -10.93 -9.27
CA LEU A 60 -5.93 -10.16 -8.39
C LEU A 60 -5.06 -9.19 -9.19
N VAL A 61 -4.55 -9.63 -10.34
CA VAL A 61 -3.80 -8.77 -11.27
C VAL A 61 -4.68 -7.62 -11.77
N GLU A 62 -5.94 -7.89 -12.13
CA GLU A 62 -6.92 -6.88 -12.53
C GLU A 62 -7.19 -5.86 -11.41
N CYS A 63 -7.37 -6.34 -10.17
CA CYS A 63 -7.52 -5.49 -8.99
C CYS A 63 -6.31 -4.58 -8.77
N LEU A 64 -5.09 -5.11 -8.81
CA LEU A 64 -3.85 -4.35 -8.64
C LEU A 64 -3.65 -3.32 -9.76
N LEU A 65 -3.92 -3.71 -11.01
CA LEU A 65 -3.82 -2.79 -12.15
C LEU A 65 -4.80 -1.64 -12.00
N TRP A 66 -6.04 -1.88 -11.56
CA TRP A 66 -6.99 -0.80 -11.30
C TRP A 66 -6.51 0.14 -10.20
N ILE A 67 -6.06 -0.42 -9.06
CA ILE A 67 -5.53 0.36 -7.92
C ILE A 67 -4.40 1.28 -8.39
N LEU A 68 -3.52 0.79 -9.26
CA LEU A 68 -2.39 1.54 -9.78
C LEU A 68 -2.75 2.51 -10.91
N ARG A 69 -3.68 2.16 -11.81
CA ARG A 69 -3.96 2.91 -13.04
C ARG A 69 -4.99 4.01 -12.91
N ALA A 70 -5.91 3.89 -11.96
CA ALA A 70 -7.12 4.72 -11.95
C ALA A 70 -7.92 4.68 -13.25
N ASP A 71 -7.83 3.56 -13.97
CA ASP A 71 -8.69 3.30 -15.12
C ASP A 71 -10.11 2.93 -14.66
N VAL A 72 -11.03 2.82 -15.62
CA VAL A 72 -12.44 2.47 -15.37
C VAL A 72 -12.53 1.21 -14.50
N PRO A 73 -13.31 1.22 -13.40
CA PRO A 73 -13.43 0.07 -12.51
C PRO A 73 -13.91 -1.17 -13.25
N SER A 74 -13.17 -2.25 -13.07
CA SER A 74 -13.60 -3.59 -13.48
C SER A 74 -14.88 -3.98 -12.75
N GLN A 75 -15.65 -4.89 -13.33
CA GLN A 75 -16.85 -5.46 -12.71
C GLN A 75 -16.58 -6.07 -11.32
N LEU A 76 -15.34 -6.53 -11.10
CA LEU A 76 -14.81 -6.97 -9.80
C LEU A 76 -14.99 -5.93 -8.67
N PHE A 77 -14.88 -4.63 -8.93
CA PHE A 77 -15.04 -3.61 -7.89
C PHE A 77 -16.49 -3.42 -7.46
N LEU A 78 -17.45 -3.69 -8.36
CA LEU A 78 -18.86 -3.73 -8.01
C LEU A 78 -19.17 -4.95 -7.11
N GLU A 79 -18.38 -6.02 -7.20
CA GLU A 79 -18.50 -7.19 -6.31
C GLU A 79 -17.89 -6.94 -4.92
N LEU A 80 -16.98 -5.98 -4.82
CA LEU A 80 -16.24 -5.62 -3.60
C LEU A 80 -16.85 -4.42 -2.84
N ASP A 81 -18.11 -4.05 -3.14
CA ASP A 81 -18.91 -2.87 -2.73
C ASP A 81 -18.81 -2.42 -1.25
N VAL A 82 -18.20 -3.22 -0.38
CA VAL A 82 -17.98 -2.97 1.05
C VAL A 82 -16.64 -2.29 1.36
N TYR A 83 -15.67 -2.29 0.44
CA TYR A 83 -14.30 -1.84 0.74
C TYR A 83 -13.88 -0.55 0.00
N SER A 84 -13.45 0.45 0.76
CA SER A 84 -13.08 1.80 0.31
C SER A 84 -11.65 1.93 -0.24
N VAL A 85 -11.19 0.99 -1.07
CA VAL A 85 -9.90 1.20 -1.76
C VAL A 85 -10.13 2.11 -2.97
N HIS A 86 -9.30 3.14 -3.11
CA HIS A 86 -9.38 4.09 -4.20
C HIS A 86 -8.18 3.95 -5.15
N PRO A 87 -8.31 4.38 -6.41
CA PRO A 87 -7.18 4.39 -7.31
C PRO A 87 -6.07 5.38 -6.93
N PHE A 88 -4.90 5.19 -7.53
CA PHE A 88 -3.73 6.03 -7.33
C PHE A 88 -4.01 7.52 -7.66
N PRO A 89 -3.56 8.46 -6.82
CA PRO A 89 -3.83 9.89 -7.04
C PRO A 89 -2.92 10.52 -8.11
N HIS A 90 -3.27 10.38 -9.40
CA HIS A 90 -2.43 10.83 -10.54
C HIS A 90 -2.10 12.32 -10.56
N ASP A 91 -3.08 13.15 -10.20
CA ASP A 91 -2.96 14.60 -10.34
C ASP A 91 -1.86 15.20 -9.43
N LEU A 92 -1.46 14.46 -8.39
CA LEU A 92 -0.48 14.91 -7.40
C LEU A 92 0.98 14.75 -7.86
N ILE A 93 1.25 13.90 -8.87
CA ILE A 93 2.62 13.65 -9.38
C ILE A 93 2.85 14.34 -10.73
N ALA A 94 1.78 14.75 -11.42
CA ALA A 94 1.87 15.28 -12.79
C ALA A 94 2.38 16.73 -12.88
N SER A 95 2.20 17.55 -11.83
CA SER A 95 2.36 19.01 -11.97
C SER A 95 3.79 19.53 -11.80
N GLY A 96 4.72 18.79 -11.16
CA GLY A 96 6.16 19.11 -11.09
C GLY A 96 6.57 20.46 -10.48
N GLU A 97 5.64 21.38 -10.23
CA GLU A 97 5.89 22.80 -9.95
C GLU A 97 5.86 23.14 -8.45
N SER A 98 5.26 22.29 -7.61
CA SER A 98 5.38 22.39 -6.15
C SER A 98 5.44 21.00 -5.52
N VAL A 99 6.51 20.75 -4.76
CA VAL A 99 6.56 19.61 -3.85
C VAL A 99 5.70 19.99 -2.65
N ASP A 100 4.53 19.37 -2.56
CA ASP A 100 3.61 19.60 -1.45
C ASP A 100 3.66 18.38 -0.53
N GLN A 101 3.94 18.60 0.76
CA GLN A 101 3.83 17.56 1.78
C GLN A 101 2.44 16.91 1.76
N ALA A 102 1.39 17.65 1.38
CA ALA A 102 0.06 17.11 1.18
C ALA A 102 0.04 16.03 0.09
N ALA A 103 0.80 16.18 -1.00
CA ALA A 103 0.89 15.18 -2.06
C ALA A 103 1.52 13.88 -1.57
N ILE A 104 2.63 13.98 -0.83
CA ILE A 104 3.27 12.82 -0.20
C ILE A 104 2.30 12.16 0.79
N MET A 105 1.64 12.95 1.65
CA MET A 105 0.65 12.43 2.60
C MET A 105 -0.49 11.71 1.90
N SER A 106 -1.04 12.26 0.81
CA SER A 106 -2.11 11.61 0.05
C SER A 106 -1.67 10.28 -0.55
N ILE A 107 -0.44 10.17 -1.06
CA ILE A 107 0.13 8.91 -1.55
C ILE A 107 0.26 7.89 -0.41
N LEU A 108 0.74 8.33 0.76
CA LEU A 108 0.90 7.45 1.93
C LEU A 108 -0.45 6.97 2.48
N VAL A 109 -1.47 7.84 2.50
CA VAL A 109 -2.85 7.48 2.87
C VAL A 109 -3.44 6.49 1.87
N TRP A 110 -3.30 6.74 0.56
CA TRP A 110 -3.73 5.81 -0.49
C TRP A 110 -3.06 4.44 -0.33
N ARG A 111 -1.74 4.41 -0.15
CA ARG A 111 -0.97 3.19 0.01
C ARG A 111 -1.36 2.42 1.28
N ALA A 112 -1.61 3.13 2.38
CA ALA A 112 -2.14 2.53 3.60
C ALA A 112 -3.52 1.89 3.38
N ALA A 113 -4.44 2.58 2.70
CA ALA A 113 -5.75 2.03 2.38
C ALA A 113 -5.67 0.77 1.50
N ALA A 114 -4.74 0.73 0.52
CA ALA A 114 -4.51 -0.47 -0.28
C ALA A 114 -3.98 -1.64 0.57
N VAL A 115 -3.06 -1.38 1.49
CA VAL A 115 -2.53 -2.40 2.41
C VAL A 115 -3.59 -2.92 3.38
N ASP A 116 -4.42 -2.02 3.90
CA ASP A 116 -5.55 -2.34 4.79
C ASP A 116 -6.57 -3.22 4.05
N PHE A 117 -6.97 -2.81 2.84
CA PHE A 117 -7.83 -3.58 1.96
C PHE A 117 -7.32 -5.01 1.76
N PHE A 118 -6.07 -5.21 1.37
CA PHE A 118 -5.52 -6.57 1.20
C PHE A 118 -5.35 -7.30 2.54
N SER A 119 -5.27 -6.60 3.67
CA SER A 119 -5.22 -7.24 4.98
C SER A 119 -6.58 -7.79 5.43
N ASP A 120 -7.69 -7.26 4.89
CA ASP A 120 -9.04 -7.56 5.40
C ASP A 120 -9.99 -8.19 4.36
N VAL A 121 -9.75 -8.04 3.06
CA VAL A 121 -10.68 -8.50 1.99
C VAL A 121 -10.92 -10.02 1.97
N TRP A 122 -10.06 -10.80 2.62
CA TRP A 122 -10.20 -12.25 2.77
C TRP A 122 -11.02 -12.66 4.01
N ASP A 123 -11.17 -11.76 4.99
CA ASP A 123 -11.85 -12.01 6.27
C ASP A 123 -13.35 -11.68 6.16
N VAL A 124 -14.09 -12.53 5.47
CA VAL A 124 -15.52 -12.36 5.21
C VAL A 124 -16.33 -13.59 5.62
N ILE A 125 -17.62 -13.38 5.93
CA ILE A 125 -18.57 -14.49 6.10
C ILE A 125 -18.96 -14.99 4.71
N GLY A 126 -18.45 -16.15 4.31
CA GLY A 126 -18.72 -16.77 3.02
C GLY A 126 -17.45 -17.19 2.29
N GLU A 127 -17.52 -17.29 0.96
CA GLU A 127 -16.35 -17.55 0.12
C GLU A 127 -15.68 -16.22 -0.22
N PRO A 128 -14.41 -16.01 0.15
CA PRO A 128 -13.72 -14.76 -0.13
C PRO A 128 -13.37 -14.63 -1.61
N VAL A 129 -13.36 -13.40 -2.13
CA VAL A 129 -12.94 -13.11 -3.52
C VAL A 129 -11.47 -13.45 -3.74
N PHE A 130 -10.65 -13.24 -2.69
CA PHE A 130 -9.22 -13.56 -2.67
C PHE A 130 -8.88 -14.37 -1.43
N THR A 131 -8.02 -15.37 -1.58
CA THR A 131 -7.49 -16.13 -0.45
C THR A 131 -6.47 -15.32 0.35
N LEU A 132 -6.25 -15.70 1.61
CA LEU A 132 -5.20 -15.09 2.46
C LEU A 132 -3.80 -15.12 1.81
N GLN A 133 -3.48 -16.17 1.05
CA GLN A 133 -2.17 -16.26 0.38
C GLN A 133 -2.05 -15.27 -0.77
N GLU A 134 -3.13 -15.11 -1.55
CA GLU A 134 -3.19 -14.16 -2.66
C GLU A 134 -3.09 -12.72 -2.16
N THR A 135 -3.80 -12.38 -1.07
CA THR A 135 -3.75 -11.03 -0.52
C THR A 135 -2.39 -10.69 0.11
N ARG A 136 -1.69 -11.67 0.70
CA ARG A 136 -0.30 -11.51 1.16
C ARG A 136 0.64 -11.16 0.01
N LEU A 137 0.54 -11.86 -1.11
CA LEU A 137 1.33 -11.58 -2.32
C LEU A 137 1.01 -10.20 -2.89
N ALA A 138 -0.26 -9.79 -2.86
CA ALA A 138 -0.71 -8.48 -3.33
C ALA A 138 -0.18 -7.31 -2.48
N LYS A 139 0.01 -7.54 -1.18
CA LYS A 139 0.45 -6.55 -0.21
C LYS A 139 1.96 -6.28 -0.25
N GLU A 140 2.77 -7.29 -0.56
CA GLU A 140 4.23 -7.21 -0.54
C GLU A 140 4.81 -6.04 -1.36
N PRO A 141 4.35 -5.74 -2.59
CA PRO A 141 4.87 -4.63 -3.39
C PRO A 141 4.60 -3.24 -2.79
N PHE A 142 3.62 -3.12 -1.88
CA PHE A 142 3.31 -1.87 -1.17
C PHE A 142 4.20 -1.67 0.07
N MET A 143 5.11 -2.60 0.37
CA MET A 143 6.07 -2.47 1.46
C MET A 143 7.44 -2.06 0.92
N PRO A 144 8.19 -1.22 1.65
CA PRO A 144 9.60 -0.98 1.37
C PRO A 144 10.44 -2.26 1.41
N ALA A 145 11.50 -2.32 0.59
CA ALA A 145 12.36 -3.50 0.50
C ALA A 145 13.01 -3.88 1.84
N ASN A 146 13.29 -2.89 2.68
CA ASN A 146 13.86 -3.01 4.02
C ASN A 146 12.80 -3.21 5.12
N TYR A 147 11.50 -3.28 4.79
CA TYR A 147 10.41 -3.33 5.76
C TYR A 147 10.54 -4.47 6.78
N ALA A 148 10.93 -5.67 6.32
CA ALA A 148 11.09 -6.84 7.19
C ALA A 148 12.20 -6.68 8.24
N PHE A 149 13.19 -5.80 8.00
CA PHE A 149 14.34 -5.60 8.88
C PHE A 149 14.16 -4.43 9.86
N GLU A 150 13.33 -3.46 9.51
CA GLU A 150 13.28 -2.16 10.23
C GLU A 150 12.18 -2.06 11.28
N LEU A 151 11.41 -3.13 11.51
CA LEU A 151 10.26 -3.13 12.43
C LEU A 151 9.36 -1.90 12.21
N ALA A 152 9.07 -1.54 10.96
CA ALA A 152 8.27 -0.35 10.68
C ALA A 152 6.75 -0.61 10.81
N CYS A 153 5.99 0.43 11.11
CA CYS A 153 4.53 0.37 11.07
C CYS A 153 4.05 0.04 9.63
N PRO A 154 3.23 -1.00 9.40
CA PRO A 154 2.77 -1.38 8.06
C PRO A 154 1.86 -0.34 7.42
N ILE A 155 1.37 0.66 8.17
CA ILE A 155 0.45 1.70 7.69
C ILE A 155 1.22 2.97 7.33
N CYS A 156 1.91 3.57 8.30
CA CYS A 156 2.64 4.84 8.09
C CYS A 156 4.13 4.67 7.79
N LEU A 157 4.68 3.45 7.78
CA LEU A 157 6.10 3.19 7.52
C LEU A 157 7.10 3.86 8.50
N ARG A 158 6.62 4.45 9.61
CA ARG A 158 7.50 4.94 10.68
C ARG A 158 8.23 3.76 11.34
N PRO A 159 9.54 3.87 11.62
CA PRO A 159 10.25 2.92 12.47
C PRO A 159 9.55 2.79 13.84
N ARG A 160 9.45 1.57 14.38
CA ARG A 160 8.90 1.37 15.73
C ARG A 160 10.02 1.52 16.78
N PRO A 161 9.72 2.16 17.93
CA PRO A 161 10.75 2.53 18.92
C PRO A 161 11.39 1.34 19.67
N THR A 162 10.86 0.12 19.62
CA THR A 162 11.50 -1.00 20.36
C THR A 162 11.15 -2.41 19.85
N PRO A 163 12.12 -3.34 19.76
CA PRO A 163 11.86 -4.78 19.66
C PRO A 163 11.44 -5.30 21.04
N GLY A 164 10.15 -5.25 21.36
CA GLY A 164 9.62 -5.72 22.64
C GLY A 164 8.10 -5.79 22.66
N ASP A 165 7.44 -4.85 22.00
CA ASP A 165 5.99 -4.78 21.88
C ASP A 165 5.51 -5.46 20.60
N ILE A 166 5.77 -6.78 20.49
CA ILE A 166 5.43 -7.59 19.31
C ILE A 166 3.90 -7.71 19.15
N GLU A 167 3.13 -7.43 20.20
CA GLU A 167 1.67 -7.63 20.23
C GLU A 167 0.91 -6.62 19.36
N THR A 168 1.48 -5.46 19.04
CA THR A 168 0.82 -4.47 18.17
C THR A 168 1.65 -4.22 16.89
N PRO A 169 1.13 -4.61 15.71
CA PRO A 169 1.84 -4.38 14.45
C PRO A 169 1.89 -2.89 14.06
N MET A 170 1.03 -2.05 14.64
CA MET A 170 0.90 -0.63 14.34
C MET A 170 1.60 0.25 15.41
N CYS A 171 2.10 1.43 15.02
CA CYS A 171 2.57 2.40 16.00
C CYS A 171 1.41 3.11 16.70
N VAL A 172 1.56 3.38 18.01
CA VAL A 172 0.53 4.01 18.88
C VAL A 172 0.03 5.35 18.30
N ASP A 173 0.94 6.16 17.75
CA ASP A 173 0.63 7.48 17.16
C ASP A 173 0.79 7.47 15.64
N CYS A 174 0.03 6.60 14.96
CA CYS A 174 0.06 6.51 13.49
C CYS A 174 -0.60 7.74 12.84
N PRO A 175 0.16 8.66 12.21
CA PRO A 175 -0.42 9.88 11.63
C PRO A 175 -1.40 9.56 10.48
N ILE A 176 -1.14 8.47 9.74
CA ILE A 176 -2.00 8.03 8.64
C ILE A 176 -3.34 7.50 9.14
N LEU A 177 -3.38 6.76 10.26
CA LEU A 177 -4.65 6.33 10.85
C LEU A 177 -5.45 7.53 11.38
N GLN A 178 -4.79 8.52 11.97
CA GLN A 178 -5.45 9.76 12.38
C GLN A 178 -6.05 10.50 11.18
N SER A 179 -5.35 10.56 10.05
CA SER A 179 -5.87 11.13 8.81
C SER A 179 -7.03 10.31 8.22
N LEU A 180 -6.96 8.98 8.23
CA LEU A 180 -8.04 8.10 7.74
C LEU A 180 -9.30 8.20 8.62
N GLY A 181 -9.16 8.28 9.94
CA GLY A 181 -10.26 8.51 10.86
C GLY A 181 -10.93 9.87 10.66
N ALA A 182 -10.14 10.93 10.39
CA ALA A 182 -10.66 12.26 10.09
C ALA A 182 -11.45 12.33 8.77
N LEU A 183 -11.14 11.44 7.82
CA LEU A 183 -11.85 11.31 6.54
C LEU A 183 -13.13 10.44 6.64
N GLY A 184 -13.49 9.96 7.83
CA GLY A 184 -14.68 9.13 8.06
C GLY A 184 -14.55 7.69 7.56
N GLY A 185 -13.32 7.23 7.25
CA GLY A 185 -13.09 5.96 6.57
C GLY A 185 -12.78 4.77 7.47
N LEU A 186 -12.28 4.97 8.70
CA LEU A 186 -11.92 3.88 9.61
C LEU A 186 -12.13 4.32 11.06
N GLU A 187 -13.14 3.77 11.75
CA GLU A 187 -13.17 3.86 13.21
C GLU A 187 -12.06 2.96 13.78
N PRO A 188 -11.22 3.45 14.72
CA PRO A 188 -10.17 2.65 15.37
C PRO A 188 -10.69 1.36 16.03
N GLY A 189 -12.02 1.28 16.27
CA GLY A 189 -12.68 0.10 16.82
C GLY A 189 -12.65 -1.14 15.92
N ASN A 190 -12.48 -1.01 14.61
CA ASN A 190 -12.45 -2.17 13.70
C ASN A 190 -11.08 -2.85 13.60
N LEU A 191 -9.99 -2.19 14.01
CA LEU A 191 -8.63 -2.75 13.92
C LEU A 191 -8.21 -3.57 15.16
N GLY A 192 -9.01 -3.57 16.24
CA GLY A 192 -8.61 -4.14 17.54
C GLY A 192 -9.65 -5.00 18.26
N SER A 193 -10.84 -5.25 17.71
CA SER A 193 -11.94 -5.89 18.46
C SER A 193 -12.49 -7.20 17.86
N ARG A 194 -11.82 -7.81 16.88
CA ARG A 194 -12.24 -9.09 16.27
C ARG A 194 -11.47 -10.34 16.70
N LEU A 195 -10.65 -10.27 17.75
CA LEU A 195 -9.95 -11.45 18.30
C LEU A 195 -10.64 -12.15 19.48
N ASP A 196 -11.83 -11.71 19.87
CA ASP A 196 -12.68 -12.44 20.81
C ASP A 196 -14.09 -12.59 20.22
N LEU A 197 -14.32 -13.67 19.46
CA LEU A 197 -15.56 -14.46 19.37
C LEU A 197 -15.38 -15.67 18.44
#